data_AF-A0A8H4V0F9-F1
#
_entry.id   AF-A0A8H4V0F9-F1
#
_cell.length_a   1.000
_cell.length_b   1.000
_cell.length_c   1.000
_cell.angle_alpha   90.00
_cell.angle_beta   90.00
_cell.angle_gamma   90.00
#
_symmetry.space_group_name_H-M   'P 1'
#
loop_
_entity.id
_entity.type
_entity.pdbx_description
1 polymer ?
#
loop_
_entity_poly.entity_id
_entity_poly.type
_entity_poly.pdbx_seq_one_letter_code
_entity_poly.pdbx_strand_id
1 'polypeptide(L)'
;METENTLSSDFTLALPLPLYDSALESDLLDGSESLRIAEEDSYIDAYFRHYHPIFPFIYKPTFMAQYHQERSTDNPRAWAILLNAVLAMGAWCSSTDIDLHTEQIFVERAQRDFQQLSILDPGSVTLIQALIILSDCYQRLGNPKASWQYLGIASRMALSLELHKEKVYVNADLHPIDREIQRRVWWALYCSDSCASKIYGLPLLLPEDSLITAKPVLNIREEDFTYSSPGVPPERDEITIYWGLIQQSSYHRMANSIYRDLLSVGCPNVADIETLERRIN
;
A
#
# COMPACT_ATOMS: atom_id res chain seq x y z
N MET A 1 -41.48 -29.73 -25.96
CA MET A 1 -40.53 -28.84 -26.66
C MET A 1 -39.64 -28.28 -25.58
N GLU A 2 -38.66 -29.09 -25.19
CA GLU A 2 -37.67 -28.77 -24.16
C GLU A 2 -36.61 -27.87 -24.78
N THR A 3 -36.23 -26.80 -24.08
CA THR A 3 -35.06 -26.00 -24.42
C THR A 3 -34.06 -26.16 -23.29
N GLU A 4 -33.02 -26.96 -23.53
CA GLU A 4 -31.85 -27.12 -22.67
C GLU A 4 -31.13 -25.78 -22.54
N ASN A 5 -30.85 -25.41 -21.29
CA ASN A 5 -30.06 -24.24 -20.92
C ASN A 5 -28.64 -24.73 -20.63
N THR A 6 -27.71 -24.55 -21.57
CA THR A 6 -26.30 -24.92 -21.40
C THR A 6 -25.57 -23.82 -20.62
N LEU A 7 -25.37 -24.08 -19.32
CA LEU A 7 -24.39 -23.38 -18.50
C LEU A 7 -22.98 -23.77 -18.97
N SER A 8 -22.31 -22.87 -19.70
CA SER A 8 -20.87 -22.99 -19.97
C SER A 8 -20.10 -22.49 -18.74
N SER A 9 -19.54 -23.44 -18.00
CA SER A 9 -18.58 -23.20 -16.92
C SER A 9 -17.21 -22.89 -17.50
N ASP A 10 -16.82 -21.62 -17.53
CA ASP A 10 -15.43 -21.22 -17.71
C ASP A 10 -15.08 -20.10 -16.72
N PHE A 11 -14.73 -20.52 -15.51
CA PHE A 11 -14.19 -19.66 -14.46
C PHE A 11 -12.66 -19.84 -14.44
N THR A 12 -11.99 -19.34 -15.47
CA THR A 12 -10.52 -19.35 -15.54
C THR A 12 -10.00 -18.05 -14.93
N LEU A 13 -9.59 -18.12 -13.65
CA LEU A 13 -8.86 -17.08 -12.92
C LEU A 13 -7.40 -16.97 -13.42
N ALA A 14 -7.22 -16.56 -14.67
CA ALA A 14 -5.92 -16.11 -15.17
C ALA A 14 -6.08 -14.68 -15.67
N LEU A 15 -5.59 -13.71 -14.90
CA LEU A 15 -5.33 -12.37 -15.43
C LEU A 15 -4.01 -12.49 -16.22
N PRO A 16 -4.01 -12.45 -17.56
CA PRO A 16 -2.76 -12.44 -18.29
C PRO A 16 -2.25 -11.00 -18.27
N LEU A 17 -1.21 -10.77 -17.47
CA LEU A 17 -0.19 -9.79 -17.84
C LEU A 17 0.57 -10.33 -19.06
N PRO A 18 1.32 -9.49 -19.80
CA PRO A 18 2.21 -9.99 -20.85
C PRO A 18 3.02 -11.16 -20.32
N LEU A 19 3.22 -12.18 -21.16
CA LEU A 19 4.07 -13.32 -20.83
C LEU A 19 5.41 -12.80 -20.29
N TYR A 20 5.75 -13.22 -19.07
CA TYR A 20 7.07 -13.09 -18.47
C TYR A 20 8.14 -13.28 -19.54
N ASP A 21 8.89 -12.22 -19.83
CA ASP A 21 9.96 -12.28 -20.82
C ASP A 21 11.27 -12.63 -20.12
N SER A 22 11.65 -13.90 -20.22
CA SER A 22 12.90 -14.40 -19.65
C SER A 22 14.16 -13.75 -20.25
N ALA A 23 14.08 -13.16 -21.46
CA ALA A 23 15.22 -12.49 -22.08
C ALA A 23 15.54 -11.15 -21.41
N LEU A 24 14.51 -10.50 -20.89
CA LEU A 24 14.60 -9.22 -20.23
C LEU A 24 15.19 -9.34 -18.81
N GLU A 25 14.84 -10.42 -18.11
CA GLU A 25 15.50 -10.76 -16.84
C GLU A 25 16.97 -11.13 -17.04
N SER A 26 17.37 -11.73 -18.18
CA SER A 26 18.79 -12.01 -18.44
C SER A 26 19.63 -10.77 -18.70
N ASP A 27 19.09 -9.73 -19.35
CA ASP A 27 19.85 -8.50 -19.66
C ASP A 27 20.18 -7.68 -18.39
N LEU A 28 19.25 -7.57 -17.43
CA LEU A 28 19.54 -6.97 -16.11
C LEU A 28 20.54 -7.82 -15.30
N LEU A 29 20.60 -9.12 -15.57
CA LEU A 29 21.52 -10.05 -14.92
C LEU A 29 22.88 -10.17 -15.65
N ASP A 30 23.16 -9.36 -16.68
CA ASP A 30 24.45 -9.41 -17.40
C ASP A 30 25.44 -8.33 -16.90
N GLY A 31 24.97 -7.38 -16.07
CA GLY A 31 25.80 -6.39 -15.38
C GLY A 31 26.62 -7.00 -14.23
N SER A 32 27.80 -6.41 -13.96
CA SER A 32 28.59 -6.75 -12.77
C SER A 32 27.77 -6.51 -11.49
N GLU A 33 28.03 -7.29 -10.44
CA GLU A 33 27.31 -7.18 -9.16
C GLU A 33 27.32 -5.74 -8.60
N SER A 34 28.44 -5.03 -8.77
CA SER A 34 28.59 -3.64 -8.36
C SER A 34 27.72 -2.65 -9.16
N LEU A 35 27.48 -2.91 -10.45
CA LEU A 35 26.57 -2.09 -11.27
C LEU A 35 25.12 -2.27 -10.82
N ARG A 36 24.71 -3.51 -10.53
CA ARG A 36 23.34 -3.78 -10.06
C ARG A 36 23.04 -3.13 -8.72
N ILE A 37 23.98 -3.21 -7.77
CA ILE A 37 23.82 -2.56 -6.46
C ILE A 37 23.68 -1.04 -6.64
N ALA A 38 24.50 -0.43 -7.49
CA ALA A 38 24.42 1.01 -7.75
C ALA A 38 23.08 1.43 -8.42
N GLU A 39 22.53 0.58 -9.29
CA GLU A 39 21.21 0.79 -9.89
C GLU A 39 20.08 0.64 -8.86
N GLU A 40 20.13 -0.40 -8.02
CA GLU A 40 19.17 -0.61 -6.93
C GLU A 40 19.17 0.57 -5.95
N ASP A 41 20.33 1.04 -5.53
CA ASP A 41 20.48 2.21 -4.66
C ASP A 41 19.81 3.45 -5.28
N SER A 42 20.04 3.67 -6.58
CA SER A 42 19.42 4.78 -7.33
C SER A 42 17.89 4.70 -7.33
N TYR A 43 17.32 3.51 -7.54
CA TYR A 43 15.86 3.31 -7.49
C TYR A 43 15.29 3.48 -6.09
N ILE A 44 15.97 2.96 -5.06
CA ILE A 44 15.57 3.15 -3.66
C ILE A 44 15.55 4.65 -3.31
N ASP A 45 16.57 5.39 -3.71
CA ASP A 45 16.64 6.84 -3.49
C ASP A 45 15.51 7.58 -4.21
N ALA A 46 15.20 7.22 -5.45
CA ALA A 46 14.09 7.80 -6.19
C ALA A 46 12.73 7.51 -5.54
N TYR A 47 12.50 6.30 -5.05
CA TYR A 47 11.29 5.96 -4.29
C TYR A 47 11.13 6.87 -3.06
N PHE A 48 12.19 6.99 -2.23
CA PHE A 48 12.14 7.81 -1.03
C PHE A 48 12.06 9.31 -1.31
N ARG A 49 12.51 9.76 -2.48
CA ARG A 49 12.47 11.16 -2.89
C ARG A 49 11.13 11.57 -3.48
N HIS A 50 10.47 10.69 -4.24
CA HIS A 50 9.33 11.07 -5.07
C HIS A 50 8.01 10.43 -4.65
N TYR A 51 8.00 9.15 -4.27
CA TYR A 51 6.78 8.46 -3.86
C TYR A 51 6.53 8.57 -2.35
N HIS A 52 7.56 8.34 -1.55
CA HIS A 52 7.45 8.31 -0.08
C HIS A 52 6.87 9.59 0.55
N PRO A 53 7.20 10.82 0.10
CA PRO A 53 6.59 12.03 0.68
C PRO A 53 5.08 12.13 0.47
N ILE A 54 4.53 11.41 -0.52
CA ILE A 54 3.09 11.36 -0.81
C ILE A 54 2.43 10.25 0.02
N PHE A 55 3.09 9.09 0.14
CA PHE A 55 2.60 7.92 0.87
C PHE A 55 3.63 7.43 1.91
N PRO A 56 3.75 8.11 3.06
CA PRO A 56 4.84 7.90 4.00
C PRO A 56 4.59 6.74 4.97
N PHE A 57 4.35 5.53 4.45
CA PHE A 57 4.04 4.34 5.27
C PHE A 57 5.21 3.37 5.47
N ILE A 58 6.33 3.56 4.77
CA ILE A 58 7.61 2.88 5.03
C ILE A 58 8.49 3.81 5.84
N TYR A 59 9.04 3.34 6.96
CA TYR A 59 10.00 4.14 7.72
C TYR A 59 11.42 3.92 7.17
N LYS A 60 11.98 4.96 6.51
CA LYS A 60 13.22 4.86 5.73
C LYS A 60 14.40 4.27 6.52
N PRO A 61 14.68 4.68 7.78
CA PRO A 61 15.82 4.14 8.52
C PRO A 61 15.74 2.63 8.76
N THR A 62 14.54 2.09 8.99
CA THR A 62 14.36 0.63 9.16
C THR A 62 14.55 -0.11 7.85
N PHE A 63 13.98 0.42 6.77
CA PHE A 63 14.12 -0.16 5.44
C PHE A 63 15.60 -0.22 5.02
N MET A 64 16.35 0.89 5.16
CA MET A 64 17.77 0.94 4.77
C MET A 64 18.63 0.00 5.63
N ALA A 65 18.37 -0.08 6.95
CA ALA A 65 19.09 -1.02 7.82
C ALA A 65 18.84 -2.48 7.44
N GLN A 66 17.63 -2.83 6.98
CA GLN A 66 17.32 -4.16 6.47
C GLN A 66 17.97 -4.41 5.10
N TYR A 67 17.99 -3.41 4.22
CA TYR A 67 18.64 -3.48 2.90
C TYR A 67 20.15 -3.71 3.01
N HIS A 68 20.83 -2.98 3.89
CA HIS A 68 22.26 -3.14 4.17
C HIS A 68 22.58 -4.33 5.09
N GLN A 69 21.59 -5.14 5.46
CA GLN A 69 21.72 -6.32 6.34
C GLN A 69 22.26 -5.99 7.75
N GLU A 70 22.10 -4.75 8.19
CA GLU A 70 22.44 -4.27 9.54
C GLU A 70 21.35 -4.62 10.56
N ARG A 71 20.15 -4.94 10.07
CA ARG A 71 19.00 -5.38 10.86
C ARG A 71 18.39 -6.64 10.25
N SER A 72 18.01 -7.60 11.09
CA SER A 72 17.32 -8.81 10.65
C SER A 72 15.93 -8.53 10.09
N THR A 73 15.49 -9.37 9.16
CA THR A 73 14.13 -9.38 8.63
C THR A 73 13.38 -10.56 9.23
N ASP A 74 12.27 -10.29 9.92
CA ASP A 74 11.50 -11.35 10.59
C ASP A 74 10.83 -12.29 9.58
N ASN A 75 10.50 -11.78 8.39
CA ASN A 75 9.97 -12.54 7.28
C ASN A 75 10.74 -12.22 5.99
N PRO A 76 11.78 -13.03 5.65
CA PRO A 76 12.63 -12.77 4.49
C PRO A 76 11.87 -12.75 3.16
N ARG A 77 10.79 -13.54 3.02
CA ARG A 77 9.98 -13.55 1.80
C ARG A 77 9.15 -12.28 1.65
N ALA A 78 8.46 -11.87 2.72
CA ALA A 78 7.72 -10.61 2.71
C ALA A 78 8.65 -9.41 2.47
N TRP A 79 9.86 -9.44 3.04
CA TRP A 79 10.90 -8.46 2.77
C TRP A 79 11.33 -8.42 1.30
N ALA A 80 11.60 -9.58 0.68
CA ALA A 80 11.96 -9.65 -0.74
C ALA A 80 10.87 -9.07 -1.65
N ILE A 81 9.59 -9.36 -1.35
CA ILE A 81 8.45 -8.79 -2.09
C ILE A 81 8.40 -7.27 -1.90
N LEU A 82 8.61 -6.78 -0.67
CA LEU A 82 8.66 -5.34 -0.38
C LEU A 82 9.80 -4.64 -1.11
N LEU A 83 11.00 -5.21 -1.09
CA LEU A 83 12.18 -4.66 -1.76
C LEU A 83 11.92 -4.54 -3.27
N ASN A 84 11.46 -5.62 -3.91
CA ASN A 84 11.12 -5.56 -5.34
C ASN A 84 10.00 -4.55 -5.63
N ALA A 85 8.98 -4.42 -4.77
CA ALA A 85 7.94 -3.40 -4.95
C ALA A 85 8.51 -1.96 -4.84
N VAL A 86 9.41 -1.70 -3.89
CA VAL A 86 10.11 -0.42 -3.75
C VAL A 86 11.00 -0.13 -4.96
N LEU A 87 11.77 -1.12 -5.44
CA LEU A 87 12.60 -1.00 -6.63
C LEU A 87 11.76 -0.71 -7.88
N ALA A 88 10.62 -1.39 -8.06
CA ALA A 88 9.69 -1.14 -9.16
C ALA A 88 9.19 0.31 -9.16
N MET A 89 8.69 0.78 -8.02
CA MET A 89 8.18 2.14 -7.88
C MET A 89 9.29 3.18 -8.00
N GLY A 90 10.49 2.87 -7.51
CA GLY A 90 11.69 3.66 -7.66
C GLY A 90 12.13 3.83 -9.11
N ALA A 91 12.17 2.74 -9.87
CA ALA A 91 12.44 2.74 -11.31
C ALA A 91 11.45 3.62 -12.07
N TRP A 92 10.16 3.51 -11.74
CA TRP A 92 9.13 4.38 -12.30
C TRP A 92 9.38 5.87 -11.96
N CYS A 93 9.70 6.18 -10.70
CA CYS A 93 10.01 7.55 -10.26
C CYS A 93 11.27 8.14 -10.91
N SER A 94 12.25 7.31 -11.26
CA SER A 94 13.48 7.70 -11.95
C SER A 94 13.31 7.84 -13.47
N SER A 95 12.24 7.28 -14.03
CA SER A 95 12.14 7.07 -15.48
C SER A 95 12.02 8.37 -16.27
N THR A 96 12.85 8.47 -17.32
CA THR A 96 12.69 9.39 -18.45
C THR A 96 12.20 8.60 -19.67
N ASP A 97 10.91 8.25 -19.75
CA ASP A 97 10.19 7.55 -20.85
C ASP A 97 10.80 6.24 -21.45
N ILE A 98 12.09 5.94 -21.24
CA ILE A 98 12.87 4.88 -21.89
C ILE A 98 12.97 3.63 -20.99
N ASP A 99 12.81 3.76 -19.67
CA ASP A 99 13.06 2.70 -18.68
C ASP A 99 11.78 2.05 -18.10
N LEU A 100 10.63 2.19 -18.76
CA LEU A 100 9.36 1.49 -18.40
C LEU A 100 9.50 -0.03 -18.34
N HIS A 101 10.61 -0.55 -18.85
CA HIS A 101 10.88 -1.97 -18.85
C HIS A 101 11.40 -2.48 -17.49
N THR A 102 12.19 -1.67 -16.78
CA THR A 102 12.80 -2.06 -15.50
C THR A 102 11.78 -2.19 -14.36
N GLU A 103 10.80 -1.27 -14.30
CA GLU A 103 9.72 -1.35 -13.32
C GLU A 103 8.93 -2.66 -13.43
N GLN A 104 8.69 -3.13 -14.67
CA GLN A 104 7.91 -4.33 -14.95
C GLN A 104 8.63 -5.57 -14.42
N ILE A 105 9.96 -5.67 -14.61
CA ILE A 105 10.74 -6.80 -14.11
C ILE A 105 10.61 -6.93 -12.58
N PHE A 106 10.75 -5.82 -11.86
CA PHE A 106 10.63 -5.83 -10.40
C PHE A 106 9.19 -6.15 -9.93
N VAL A 107 8.16 -5.67 -10.63
CA VAL A 107 6.76 -6.08 -10.35
C VAL A 107 6.56 -7.57 -10.54
N GLU A 108 7.10 -8.15 -11.63
CA GLU A 108 7.00 -9.57 -11.93
C GLU A 108 7.73 -10.44 -10.90
N ARG A 109 8.92 -10.01 -10.44
CA ARG A 109 9.65 -10.66 -9.34
C ARG A 109 8.84 -10.67 -8.05
N ALA A 110 8.33 -9.50 -7.64
CA ALA A 110 7.48 -9.39 -6.45
C ALA A 110 6.21 -10.26 -6.55
N GLN A 111 5.57 -10.30 -7.72
CA GLN A 111 4.41 -11.14 -7.97
C GLN A 111 4.75 -12.63 -7.86
N ARG A 112 5.86 -13.06 -8.46
CA ARG A 112 6.33 -14.45 -8.41
C ARG A 112 6.60 -14.91 -6.98
N ASP A 113 7.26 -14.08 -6.18
CA ASP A 113 7.53 -14.37 -4.78
C ASP A 113 6.24 -14.38 -3.95
N PHE A 114 5.31 -13.47 -4.23
CA PHE A 114 3.99 -13.44 -3.60
C PHE A 114 3.17 -14.71 -3.89
N GLN A 115 3.20 -15.24 -5.12
CA GLN A 115 2.50 -16.47 -5.50
C GLN A 115 3.02 -17.72 -4.78
N GLN A 116 4.22 -17.67 -4.21
CA GLN A 116 4.78 -18.75 -3.40
C GLN A 116 4.36 -18.69 -1.92
N LEU A 117 3.66 -17.63 -1.50
CA LEU A 117 3.11 -17.53 -0.16
C LEU A 117 1.85 -18.38 -0.02
N SER A 118 1.62 -18.90 1.19
CA SER A 118 0.38 -19.57 1.50
C SER A 118 -0.77 -18.56 1.54
N ILE A 119 -1.88 -18.89 0.88
CA ILE A 119 -3.12 -18.09 0.96
C ILE A 119 -3.70 -18.02 2.39
N LEU A 120 -3.27 -18.90 3.29
CA LEU A 120 -3.67 -18.94 4.70
C LEU A 120 -2.67 -18.25 5.62
N ASP A 121 -1.60 -17.67 5.08
CA ASP A 121 -0.67 -16.86 5.87
C ASP A 121 -1.44 -15.67 6.47
N PRO A 122 -1.40 -15.44 7.79
CA PRO A 122 -2.05 -14.29 8.43
C PRO A 122 -1.56 -12.95 7.88
N GLY A 123 -0.42 -12.94 7.18
CA GLY A 123 0.19 -11.76 6.60
C GLY A 123 1.10 -11.05 7.60
N SER A 124 1.75 -10.00 7.12
CA SER A 124 2.62 -9.14 7.93
C SER A 124 2.48 -7.70 7.50
N VAL A 125 2.89 -6.77 8.36
CA VAL A 125 2.92 -5.33 8.04
C VAL A 125 3.80 -5.08 6.80
N THR A 126 4.96 -5.74 6.73
CA THR A 126 5.88 -5.71 5.58
C THR A 126 5.19 -6.15 4.30
N LEU A 127 4.41 -7.24 4.34
CA LEU A 127 3.68 -7.71 3.17
C LEU A 127 2.57 -6.74 2.77
N ILE A 128 1.84 -6.16 3.73
CA ILE A 128 0.81 -5.14 3.45
C ILE A 128 1.44 -3.93 2.75
N GLN A 129 2.59 -3.44 3.23
CA GLN A 129 3.34 -2.36 2.58
C GLN A 129 3.66 -2.72 1.12
N ALA A 130 4.13 -3.95 0.87
CA ALA A 130 4.47 -4.39 -0.47
C ALA A 130 3.23 -4.45 -1.39
N LEU A 131 2.11 -4.97 -0.88
CA LEU A 131 0.86 -5.09 -1.64
C LEU A 131 0.25 -3.73 -1.99
N ILE A 132 0.37 -2.72 -1.11
CA ILE A 132 -0.05 -1.34 -1.41
C ILE A 132 0.77 -0.80 -2.60
N ILE A 133 2.09 -0.95 -2.56
CA ILE A 133 2.97 -0.47 -3.64
C ILE A 133 2.70 -1.23 -4.94
N LEU A 134 2.54 -2.56 -4.89
CA LEU A 134 2.19 -3.35 -6.06
C LEU A 134 0.85 -2.93 -6.66
N SER A 135 -0.14 -2.65 -5.82
CA SER A 135 -1.42 -2.11 -6.28
C SER A 135 -1.22 -0.84 -7.10
N ASP A 136 -0.37 0.08 -6.64
CA ASP A 136 -0.04 1.32 -7.33
C ASP A 136 0.78 1.11 -8.62
N CYS A 137 1.73 0.17 -8.61
CA CYS A 137 2.46 -0.22 -9.82
C CYS A 137 1.50 -0.75 -10.88
N TYR A 138 0.55 -1.63 -10.51
CA TYR A 138 -0.42 -2.18 -11.46
C TYR A 138 -1.39 -1.14 -12.01
N GLN A 139 -1.74 -0.09 -11.26
CA GLN A 139 -2.51 1.03 -11.82
C GLN A 139 -1.72 1.72 -12.93
N ARG A 140 -0.41 1.96 -12.72
CA ARG A 140 0.47 2.64 -13.68
C ARG A 140 0.73 1.81 -14.93
N LEU A 141 0.87 0.50 -14.77
CA LEU A 141 0.97 -0.48 -15.86
C LEU A 141 -0.36 -0.68 -16.62
N GLY A 142 -1.42 0.08 -16.29
CA GLY A 142 -2.70 -0.01 -16.99
C GLY A 142 -3.52 -1.26 -16.66
N ASN A 143 -3.25 -1.92 -15.53
CA ASN A 143 -4.00 -3.08 -15.05
C ASN A 143 -4.77 -2.78 -13.74
N PRO A 144 -5.87 -2.00 -13.81
CA PRO A 144 -6.66 -1.62 -12.64
C PRO A 144 -7.32 -2.83 -11.95
N LYS A 145 -7.57 -3.93 -12.68
CA LYS A 145 -8.11 -5.16 -12.10
C LYS A 145 -7.11 -5.80 -11.14
N ALA A 146 -5.86 -5.98 -11.58
CA ALA A 146 -4.80 -6.51 -10.72
C ALA A 146 -4.56 -5.58 -9.53
N SER A 147 -4.47 -4.28 -9.78
CA SER A 147 -4.34 -3.26 -8.72
C SER A 147 -5.40 -3.43 -7.61
N TRP A 148 -6.68 -3.53 -8.01
CA TRP A 148 -7.78 -3.70 -7.07
C TRP A 148 -7.68 -5.02 -6.27
N GLN A 149 -7.23 -6.11 -6.90
CA GLN A 149 -7.03 -7.39 -6.19
C GLN A 149 -5.92 -7.27 -5.12
N TYR A 150 -4.78 -6.68 -5.44
CA TYR A 150 -3.69 -6.49 -4.48
C TYR A 150 -4.13 -5.63 -3.29
N LEU A 151 -4.87 -4.56 -3.55
CA LEU A 151 -5.42 -3.70 -2.51
C LEU A 151 -6.42 -4.44 -1.62
N GLY A 152 -7.32 -5.24 -2.21
CA GLY A 152 -8.27 -6.06 -1.46
C GLY A 152 -7.62 -7.16 -0.61
N ILE A 153 -6.49 -7.72 -1.05
CA ILE A 153 -5.69 -8.64 -0.22
C ILE A 153 -5.07 -7.89 0.95
N ALA A 154 -4.45 -6.73 0.70
CA ALA A 154 -3.87 -5.87 1.73
C ALA A 154 -4.92 -5.47 2.78
N SER A 155 -6.12 -5.06 2.35
CA SER A 155 -7.26 -4.74 3.21
C SER A 155 -7.64 -5.90 4.13
N ARG A 156 -7.75 -7.12 3.60
CA ARG A 156 -8.06 -8.30 4.42
C ARG A 156 -6.95 -8.63 5.43
N MET A 157 -5.68 -8.56 5.02
CA MET A 157 -4.55 -8.78 5.94
C MET A 157 -4.52 -7.73 7.06
N ALA A 158 -4.70 -6.45 6.74
CA ALA A 158 -4.71 -5.38 7.73
C ALA A 158 -5.83 -5.53 8.76
N LEU A 159 -7.01 -5.99 8.32
CA LEU A 159 -8.12 -6.30 9.22
C LEU A 159 -7.84 -7.53 10.09
N SER A 160 -7.23 -8.58 9.54
CA SER A 160 -6.80 -9.76 10.30
C SER A 160 -5.77 -9.43 11.38
N LEU A 161 -4.87 -8.49 11.11
CA LEU A 161 -3.91 -7.95 12.09
C LEU A 161 -4.53 -6.89 13.03
N GLU A 162 -5.84 -6.64 12.91
CA GLU A 162 -6.59 -5.66 13.69
C GLU A 162 -6.01 -4.22 13.63
N LEU A 163 -5.33 -3.83 12.54
CA LEU A 163 -4.69 -2.51 12.43
C LEU A 163 -5.69 -1.33 12.52
N HIS A 164 -6.97 -1.58 12.29
CA HIS A 164 -8.02 -0.59 12.54
C HIS A 164 -8.26 -0.26 14.03
N LYS A 165 -7.61 -0.98 14.96
CA LYS A 165 -7.82 -0.86 16.39
C LYS A 165 -6.59 -0.32 17.13
N GLU A 166 -6.76 0.78 17.86
CA GLU A 166 -5.66 1.43 18.59
C GLU A 166 -5.00 0.51 19.63
N LYS A 167 -5.76 -0.44 20.21
CA LYS A 167 -5.24 -1.39 21.21
C LYS A 167 -4.02 -2.18 20.73
N VAL A 168 -3.89 -2.44 19.42
CA VAL A 168 -2.77 -3.19 18.84
C VAL A 168 -1.46 -2.41 18.97
N TYR A 169 -1.56 -1.08 18.93
CA TYR A 169 -0.43 -0.17 19.01
C TYR A 169 -0.02 0.17 20.45
N VAL A 170 -0.78 -0.24 21.46
CA VAL A 170 -0.45 0.07 22.87
C VAL A 170 0.24 -1.12 23.55
N ASN A 171 0.52 -2.20 22.81
CA ASN A 171 1.26 -3.34 23.33
C ASN A 171 2.65 -2.90 23.84
N ALA A 172 2.91 -3.07 25.14
CA ALA A 172 4.13 -2.65 25.82
C ALA A 172 5.40 -3.25 25.19
N ASP A 173 5.30 -4.45 24.59
CA ASP A 173 6.43 -5.16 24.00
C ASP A 173 6.84 -4.61 22.61
N LEU A 174 5.97 -3.83 21.97
CA LEU A 174 6.23 -3.28 20.64
C LEU A 174 6.98 -1.95 20.75
N HIS A 175 8.04 -1.76 19.95
CA HIS A 175 8.78 -0.50 19.93
C HIS A 175 7.87 0.65 19.44
N PRO A 176 8.01 1.88 19.99
CA PRO A 176 7.25 3.06 19.55
C PRO A 176 7.21 3.27 18.03
N ILE A 177 8.35 3.07 17.36
CA ILE A 177 8.47 3.19 15.90
C ILE A 177 7.60 2.16 15.18
N ASP A 178 7.64 0.91 15.61
CA ASP A 178 6.91 -0.16 14.94
C ASP A 178 5.39 0.04 15.09
N ARG A 179 4.93 0.56 16.24
CA ARG A 179 3.53 0.99 16.45
C ARG A 179 3.11 2.05 15.45
N GLU A 180 3.98 3.05 15.25
CA GLU A 180 3.71 4.15 14.35
C GLU A 180 3.76 3.73 12.88
N ILE A 181 4.69 2.83 12.50
CA ILE A 181 4.71 2.21 11.16
C ILE A 181 3.37 1.52 10.88
N GLN A 182 2.88 0.71 11.83
CA GLN A 182 1.60 0.01 11.65
C GLN A 182 0.42 0.97 11.48
N ARG A 183 0.40 2.06 12.23
CA ARG A 183 -0.61 3.12 12.10
C ARG A 183 -0.54 3.82 10.74
N ARG A 184 0.66 4.13 10.26
CA ARG A 184 0.86 4.71 8.91
C ARG A 184 0.40 3.76 7.81
N VAL A 185 0.71 2.47 7.92
CA VAL A 185 0.27 1.44 6.98
C VAL A 185 -1.26 1.34 6.94
N TRP A 186 -1.92 1.34 8.09
CA TRP A 186 -3.38 1.35 8.17
C TRP A 186 -3.98 2.56 7.44
N TRP A 187 -3.50 3.77 7.74
CA TRP A 187 -4.06 4.98 7.14
C TRP A 187 -3.74 5.12 5.66
N ALA A 188 -2.56 4.70 5.21
CA ALA A 188 -2.23 4.70 3.79
C ALA A 188 -3.15 3.75 3.02
N LEU A 189 -3.31 2.53 3.52
CA LEU A 189 -4.25 1.55 2.96
C LEU A 189 -5.69 2.07 2.94
N TYR A 190 -6.11 2.74 4.02
CA TYR A 190 -7.44 3.34 4.12
C TYR A 190 -7.69 4.40 3.05
N CYS A 191 -6.73 5.29 2.83
CA CYS A 191 -6.83 6.32 1.80
C CYS A 191 -6.82 5.69 0.40
N SER A 192 -5.94 4.71 0.14
CA SER A 192 -5.88 4.03 -1.16
C SER A 192 -7.16 3.28 -1.51
N ASP A 193 -7.71 2.46 -0.59
CA ASP A 193 -8.98 1.73 -0.80
C ASP A 193 -10.14 2.69 -1.04
N SER A 194 -10.19 3.78 -0.25
CA SER A 194 -11.18 4.82 -0.38
C SER A 194 -11.12 5.54 -1.73
N CYS A 195 -9.92 5.92 -2.17
CA CYS A 195 -9.69 6.53 -3.48
C CYS A 195 -10.13 5.60 -4.61
N ALA A 196 -9.62 4.37 -4.62
CA ALA A 196 -9.91 3.40 -5.67
C ALA A 196 -11.41 3.07 -5.75
N SER A 197 -12.06 2.86 -4.60
CA SER A 197 -13.51 2.61 -4.54
C SER A 197 -14.30 3.74 -5.21
N LYS A 198 -13.97 5.00 -4.91
CA LYS A 198 -14.67 6.17 -5.47
C LYS A 198 -14.39 6.35 -6.96
N ILE A 199 -13.14 6.16 -7.40
CA ILE A 199 -12.75 6.26 -8.80
C ILE A 199 -13.51 5.23 -9.65
N TYR A 200 -13.65 4.01 -9.15
CA TYR A 200 -14.29 2.91 -9.89
C TYR A 200 -15.79 2.75 -9.60
N GLY A 201 -16.38 3.57 -8.75
CA GLY A 201 -17.79 3.44 -8.36
C GLY A 201 -18.10 2.14 -7.60
N LEU A 202 -17.12 1.58 -6.90
CA LEU A 202 -17.22 0.33 -6.16
C LEU A 202 -17.55 0.57 -4.67
N PRO A 203 -18.15 -0.41 -3.97
CA PRO A 203 -18.29 -0.36 -2.52
C PRO A 203 -16.93 -0.34 -1.81
N LEU A 204 -16.87 0.33 -0.67
CA LEU A 204 -15.70 0.34 0.21
C LEU A 204 -15.53 -1.04 0.87
N LEU A 205 -14.29 -1.55 0.91
CA LEU A 205 -13.99 -2.83 1.58
C LEU A 205 -13.74 -2.66 3.08
N LEU A 206 -13.30 -1.48 3.48
CA LEU A 206 -12.92 -1.18 4.85
C LEU A 206 -14.14 -0.90 5.74
N PRO A 207 -14.02 -1.06 7.07
CA PRO A 207 -15.13 -0.91 8.00
C PRO A 207 -15.69 0.52 8.05
N GLU A 208 -16.89 0.65 8.64
CA GLU A 208 -17.44 1.94 9.00
C GLU A 208 -16.55 2.67 10.00
N ASP A 209 -16.61 4.01 9.97
CA ASP A 209 -15.79 4.86 10.82
C ASP A 209 -15.96 4.55 12.32
N SER A 210 -17.18 4.19 12.72
CA SER A 210 -17.54 3.81 14.09
C SER A 210 -16.78 2.58 14.62
N LEU A 211 -16.26 1.73 13.72
CA LEU A 211 -15.51 0.53 14.06
C LEU A 211 -13.99 0.76 14.04
N ILE A 212 -13.54 1.94 13.61
CA ILE A 212 -12.12 2.31 13.52
C ILE A 212 -11.77 3.08 14.78
N THR A 213 -10.87 2.51 15.59
CA THR A 213 -10.38 3.17 16.82
C THR A 213 -8.94 3.63 16.69
N ALA A 214 -8.21 3.20 15.66
CA ALA A 214 -6.87 3.68 15.34
C ALA A 214 -6.82 5.21 15.34
N LYS A 215 -5.88 5.78 16.08
CA LYS A 215 -5.66 7.23 16.12
C LYS A 215 -4.99 7.72 14.84
N PRO A 216 -5.07 9.02 14.50
CA PRO A 216 -4.25 9.62 13.45
C PRO A 216 -2.75 9.36 13.67
N VAL A 217 -1.99 9.29 12.57
CA VAL A 217 -0.52 9.21 12.63
C VAL A 217 0.05 10.47 13.31
N LEU A 218 1.22 10.33 13.92
CA LEU A 218 1.86 11.45 14.63
C LEU A 218 2.49 12.44 13.65
N ASN A 219 2.30 13.74 13.87
CA ASN A 219 2.96 14.78 13.08
C ASN A 219 4.37 15.05 13.61
N ILE A 220 5.33 14.17 13.31
CA ILE A 220 6.71 14.24 13.84
C ILE A 220 7.73 14.26 12.70
N ARG A 221 8.94 14.79 12.96
CA ARG A 221 10.05 14.68 12.01
C ARG A 221 10.66 13.30 12.10
N GLU A 222 11.05 12.74 10.95
CA GLU A 222 11.60 11.39 10.91
C GLU A 222 12.96 11.32 11.60
N GLU A 223 13.78 12.37 11.49
CA GLU A 223 15.09 12.46 12.15
C GLU A 223 15.03 12.45 13.69
N ASP A 224 13.90 12.87 14.27
CA ASP A 224 13.71 12.93 15.71
C ASP A 224 13.23 11.60 16.31
N PHE A 225 12.86 10.63 15.48
CA PHE A 225 12.21 9.38 15.92
C PHE A 225 12.99 8.13 15.57
N THR A 226 14.21 8.03 16.07
CA THR A 226 15.12 6.89 15.89
C THR A 226 14.97 5.81 16.97
N TYR A 227 15.49 4.60 16.73
CA TYR A 227 15.50 3.51 17.74
C TYR A 227 16.32 3.84 19.00
N SER A 228 17.17 4.86 18.94
CA SER A 228 17.95 5.36 20.07
C SER A 228 17.23 6.45 20.86
N SER A 229 16.04 6.87 20.42
CA SER A 229 15.29 7.96 21.05
C SER A 229 14.74 7.54 22.42
N PRO A 230 14.72 8.43 23.42
CA PRO A 230 14.26 8.10 24.77
C PRO A 230 12.74 7.85 24.84
N GLY A 231 12.00 8.13 23.76
CA GLY A 231 10.57 7.94 23.66
C GLY A 231 10.03 8.53 22.36
N VAL A 232 8.70 8.67 22.29
CA VAL A 232 8.02 9.35 21.18
C VAL A 232 8.28 10.85 21.27
N PRO A 233 8.80 11.51 20.22
CA PRO A 233 9.01 12.95 20.22
C PRO A 233 7.67 13.71 20.23
N PRO A 234 7.66 14.99 20.68
CA PRO A 234 6.45 15.81 20.63
C PRO A 234 6.02 16.07 19.18
N GLU A 235 4.71 16.12 18.96
CA GLU A 235 4.15 16.52 17.67
C GLU A 235 4.51 17.97 17.33
N ARG A 236 4.68 18.23 16.04
CA ARG A 236 5.02 19.54 15.49
C ARG A 236 3.76 20.27 15.02
N ASP A 237 3.75 21.59 15.11
CA ASP A 237 2.72 22.43 14.49
C ASP A 237 3.02 22.73 12.99
N GLU A 238 4.22 22.41 12.54
CA GLU A 238 4.67 22.63 11.16
C GLU A 238 4.35 21.44 10.24
N ILE A 239 4.47 21.64 8.93
CA ILE A 239 4.29 20.59 7.94
C ILE A 239 5.46 19.61 8.03
N THR A 240 5.16 18.36 8.37
CA THR A 240 6.08 17.21 8.23
C THR A 240 5.67 16.35 7.02
N ILE A 241 6.46 15.34 6.70
CA ILE A 241 6.11 14.39 5.62
C ILE A 241 4.79 13.64 5.90
N TYR A 242 4.39 13.49 7.17
CA TYR A 242 3.16 12.77 7.53
C TYR A 242 1.91 13.65 7.45
N TRP A 243 2.07 14.97 7.31
CA TRP A 243 0.95 15.92 7.23
C TRP A 243 -0.06 15.54 6.14
N GLY A 244 0.43 15.17 4.95
CA GLY A 244 -0.43 14.75 3.83
C GLY A 244 -1.33 13.57 4.21
N LEU A 245 -0.76 12.55 4.85
CA LEU A 245 -1.49 11.36 5.30
C LEU A 245 -2.51 11.69 6.42
N ILE A 246 -2.17 12.60 7.34
CA ILE A 246 -3.10 13.07 8.38
C ILE A 246 -4.32 13.74 7.74
N GLN A 247 -4.09 14.67 6.81
CA GLN A 247 -5.18 15.39 6.15
C GLN A 247 -6.01 14.46 5.26
N GLN A 248 -5.35 13.60 4.47
CA GLN A 248 -6.04 12.62 3.62
C GLN A 248 -6.89 11.66 4.45
N SER A 249 -6.36 11.08 5.52
CA SER A 249 -7.14 10.16 6.36
C SER A 249 -8.39 10.82 6.94
N SER A 250 -8.27 12.04 7.46
CA SER A 250 -9.40 12.84 7.94
C SER A 250 -10.46 13.06 6.83
N TYR A 251 -10.02 13.52 5.66
CA TYR A 251 -10.89 13.73 4.50
C TYR A 251 -11.60 12.44 4.08
N HIS A 252 -10.85 11.33 3.95
CA HIS A 252 -11.39 10.06 3.48
C HIS A 252 -12.41 9.48 4.45
N ARG A 253 -12.25 9.66 5.77
CA ARG A 253 -13.24 9.24 6.77
C ARG A 253 -14.58 9.95 6.55
N MET A 254 -14.55 11.28 6.42
CA MET A 254 -15.74 12.07 6.11
C MET A 254 -16.34 11.66 4.76
N ALA A 255 -15.53 11.65 3.70
CA ALA A 255 -15.99 11.36 2.34
C ALA A 255 -16.53 9.93 2.18
N ASN A 256 -15.98 8.95 2.90
CA ASN A 256 -16.47 7.57 2.87
C ASN A 256 -17.86 7.44 3.46
N SER A 257 -18.15 8.17 4.53
CA SER A 257 -19.47 8.16 5.14
C SER A 257 -20.54 8.70 4.19
N ILE A 258 -20.25 9.78 3.47
CA ILE A 258 -21.12 10.34 2.41
C ILE A 258 -21.26 9.35 1.24
N TYR A 259 -20.14 8.74 0.82
CA TYR A 259 -20.13 7.83 -0.31
C TYR A 259 -20.96 6.56 -0.06
N ARG A 260 -20.96 6.02 1.17
CA ARG A 260 -21.85 4.91 1.54
C ARG A 260 -23.32 5.29 1.41
N ASP A 261 -23.68 6.48 1.91
CA ASP A 261 -25.06 6.97 1.84
C ASP A 261 -25.51 7.07 0.37
N LEU A 262 -24.69 7.66 -0.49
CA LEU A 262 -24.95 7.79 -1.93
C LEU A 262 -25.11 6.43 -2.65
N LEU A 263 -24.32 5.42 -2.29
CA LEU A 263 -24.46 4.09 -2.88
C LEU A 263 -25.69 3.34 -2.36
N SER A 264 -26.14 3.64 -1.14
CA SER A 264 -27.28 2.96 -0.50
C SER A 264 -28.63 3.58 -0.86
N VAL A 265 -28.69 4.90 -1.02
CA VAL A 265 -29.90 5.69 -1.29
C VAL A 265 -29.87 6.06 -2.77
N GLY A 266 -30.55 5.27 -3.61
CA GLY A 266 -30.55 5.39 -5.08
C GLY A 266 -30.36 6.80 -5.65
N CYS A 267 -31.44 7.58 -5.84
CA CYS A 267 -31.34 8.98 -6.24
C CYS A 267 -31.68 9.85 -5.02
N PRO A 268 -30.71 10.57 -4.40
CA PRO A 268 -30.95 11.32 -3.18
C PRO A 268 -31.97 12.44 -3.43
N ASN A 269 -32.88 12.64 -2.48
CA ASN A 269 -33.82 13.75 -2.53
C ASN A 269 -33.17 15.04 -1.97
N VAL A 270 -33.86 16.18 -2.08
CA VAL A 270 -33.34 17.48 -1.63
C VAL A 270 -32.96 17.48 -0.14
N ALA A 271 -33.75 16.83 0.73
CA ALA A 271 -33.46 16.77 2.16
C ALA A 271 -32.22 15.90 2.48
N ASP A 272 -31.99 14.85 1.69
CA ASP A 272 -30.77 14.03 1.78
C ASP A 272 -29.54 14.89 1.43
N ILE A 273 -29.63 15.66 0.33
CA ILE A 273 -28.55 16.57 -0.12
C ILE A 273 -28.25 17.64 0.94
N GLU A 274 -29.27 18.31 1.48
CA GLU A 274 -29.11 19.32 2.54
C GLU A 274 -28.48 18.72 3.82
N THR A 275 -28.71 17.43 4.08
CA THR A 275 -28.10 16.73 5.22
C THR A 275 -26.63 16.41 4.95
N LEU A 276 -26.28 16.02 3.72
CA LEU A 276 -24.90 15.79 3.31
C LEU A 276 -24.09 17.10 3.30
N GLU A 277 -24.65 18.20 2.80
CA GLU A 277 -23.99 19.52 2.79
C GLU A 277 -23.64 20.01 4.20
N ARG A 278 -24.52 19.80 5.17
CA ARG A 278 -24.28 20.13 6.59
C ARG A 278 -23.17 19.30 7.26
N ARG A 279 -22.74 18.19 6.66
CA ARG A 279 -21.62 17.38 7.18
C ARG A 279 -20.26 17.83 6.63
N ILE A 280 -20.27 18.56 5.52
CA ILE A 280 -19.07 19.08 4.86
C ILE A 280 -18.68 20.44 5.46
N ASN A 281 -19.68 21.26 5.82
CA ASN A 281 -19.52 22.60 6.39
C ASN A 281 -19.48 22.58 7.92
#